data_AF-A0AAW1N267-F1
#
_entry.id   AF-A0AAW1N267-F1
#
_cell.length_a   1.000
_cell.length_b   1.000
_cell.length_c   1.000
_cell.angle_alpha   90.00
_cell.angle_beta   90.00
_cell.angle_gamma   90.00
#
_symmetry.space_group_name_H-M   'P 1'
#
loop_
_entity.id
_entity.type
_entity.pdbx_description
1 polymer ?
#
loop_
_entity_poly.entity_id
_entity_poly.type
_entity_poly.pdbx_seq_one_letter_code
_entity_poly.pdbx_strand_id
1 'polypeptide(L)'
;MVNNPGKIITDRNIGHIFGEAYLKAATLEIAINGFQRTGIEPYNPHILSDIVFAPACVSERPLSAGRTETEDADWNSSGDEPLINLQIPPTNTKIITDGDGPTNATPGPSCVNFL
;
A
#
# COMPACT_ATOMS: atom_id res chain seq x y z
N MET A 1 1.19 -29.03 -22.27
CA MET A 1 2.27 -28.05 -21.93
C MET A 1 3.25 -28.73 -21.00
N VAL A 2 4.42 -29.14 -21.48
CA VAL A 2 5.50 -29.68 -20.64
C VAL A 2 6.83 -29.15 -21.18
N ASN A 3 7.22 -27.97 -20.71
CA ASN A 3 8.52 -27.39 -21.02
C ASN A 3 9.51 -27.84 -19.93
N ASN A 4 10.53 -28.63 -20.30
CA ASN A 4 11.60 -29.15 -19.44
C ASN A 4 11.21 -30.24 -18.40
N PRO A 5 10.70 -31.41 -18.82
CA PRO A 5 10.54 -32.54 -17.90
C PRO A 5 11.90 -33.02 -17.35
N GLY A 6 11.96 -33.29 -16.04
CA GLY A 6 13.14 -33.85 -15.37
C GLY A 6 14.29 -32.87 -15.09
N LYS A 7 14.13 -31.57 -15.38
CA LYS A 7 15.14 -30.55 -15.06
C LYS A 7 15.07 -30.16 -13.58
N ILE A 8 16.20 -30.28 -12.88
CA ILE A 8 16.33 -29.86 -11.48
C ILE A 8 16.25 -28.32 -11.39
N ILE A 9 15.38 -27.81 -10.53
CA ILE A 9 15.27 -26.38 -10.22
C ILE A 9 16.21 -26.09 -9.04
N THR A 10 17.14 -25.16 -9.22
CA THR A 10 18.02 -24.66 -8.17
C THR A 10 17.50 -23.34 -7.61
N ASP A 11 17.97 -22.91 -6.44
CA ASP A 11 17.53 -21.65 -5.80
C ASP A 11 17.71 -20.43 -6.71
N ARG A 12 18.75 -20.42 -7.55
CA ARG A 12 18.98 -19.38 -8.57
C ARG A 12 17.87 -19.32 -9.61
N ASN A 13 17.26 -20.45 -9.95
CA ASN A 13 16.20 -20.53 -10.96
C ASN A 13 14.86 -20.02 -10.40
N ILE A 14 14.64 -20.12 -9.09
CA ILE A 14 13.39 -19.74 -8.42
C ILE A 14 13.06 -18.28 -8.70
N GLY A 15 14.02 -17.37 -8.52
CA GLY A 15 13.79 -15.94 -8.73
C GLY A 15 13.30 -15.60 -10.15
N HIS A 16 13.85 -16.25 -11.17
CA HIS A 16 13.44 -16.03 -12.56
C HIS A 16 12.03 -16.57 -12.82
N ILE A 17 11.74 -17.80 -12.38
CA ILE A 17 10.43 -18.43 -12.56
C ILE A 17 9.34 -17.64 -11.83
N PHE A 18 9.59 -17.27 -10.57
CA PHE A 18 8.64 -16.50 -9.78
C PHE A 18 8.49 -15.07 -10.27
N GLY A 19 9.55 -14.44 -10.78
CA GLY A 19 9.44 -13.10 -11.37
C GLY A 19 8.45 -13.07 -12.54
N GLU A 20 8.59 -14.01 -13.48
CA GLU A 20 7.67 -14.10 -14.62
C GLU A 20 6.27 -14.53 -14.22
N ALA A 21 6.14 -15.46 -13.28
CA ALA A 21 4.85 -15.93 -12.80
C ALA A 21 4.10 -14.85 -12.01
N TYR A 22 4.80 -14.09 -11.17
CA TYR A 22 4.23 -13.03 -10.36
C TYR A 22 3.67 -11.91 -11.23
N LEU A 23 4.41 -11.46 -12.26
CA LEU A 23 3.90 -10.43 -13.18
C LEU A 23 2.63 -10.86 -13.93
N LYS A 24 2.46 -12.17 -14.16
CA LYS A 24 1.24 -12.72 -14.78
C LYS A 24 0.08 -12.89 -13.78
N ALA A 25 0.38 -13.15 -12.51
CA ALA A 25 -0.61 -13.41 -11.48
C ALA A 25 -1.06 -12.15 -10.73
N ALA A 26 -0.17 -11.17 -10.57
CA ALA A 26 -0.43 -9.92 -9.86
C ALA A 26 -0.98 -8.85 -10.81
N THR A 27 -2.04 -9.17 -11.54
CA THR A 27 -2.72 -8.23 -12.43
C THR A 27 -3.89 -7.55 -11.71
N LEU A 28 -4.18 -6.31 -12.11
CA LEU A 28 -5.32 -5.56 -11.58
C LEU A 28 -6.65 -6.28 -11.84
N GLU A 29 -6.76 -6.99 -12.97
CA GLU A 29 -7.95 -7.77 -13.30
C GLU A 29 -8.23 -8.87 -12.27
N ILE A 30 -7.18 -9.55 -11.78
CA ILE A 30 -7.32 -10.57 -10.73
C ILE A 30 -7.77 -9.93 -9.42
N ALA A 31 -7.26 -8.74 -9.09
CA ALA A 31 -7.69 -8.00 -7.90
C ALA A 31 -9.17 -7.55 -8.01
N ILE A 32 -9.56 -6.95 -9.14
CA ILE A 32 -10.94 -6.52 -9.40
C ILE A 32 -11.90 -7.70 -9.32
N ASN A 33 -11.56 -8.81 -9.98
CA ASN A 33 -12.35 -10.02 -9.92
C ASN A 33 -12.44 -10.57 -8.49
N GLY A 34 -11.35 -10.50 -7.72
CA GLY A 34 -11.34 -10.85 -6.30
C GLY A 34 -12.37 -10.06 -5.51
N PHE A 35 -12.34 -8.72 -5.62
CA PHE A 35 -13.28 -7.84 -4.93
C PHE A 35 -14.74 -8.05 -5.33
N GLN A 36 -14.98 -8.29 -6.62
CA GLN A 36 -16.33 -8.59 -7.12
C GLN A 36 -16.87 -9.91 -6.57
N ARG A 37 -16.01 -10.93 -6.44
CA ARG A 37 -16.39 -12.25 -5.90
C ARG A 37 -16.64 -12.23 -4.41
N THR A 38 -15.90 -11.41 -3.66
CA THR A 38 -16.10 -11.24 -2.23
C THR A 38 -17.18 -10.20 -1.91
N GLY A 39 -17.71 -9.50 -2.91
CA GLY A 39 -18.73 -8.45 -2.70
C GLY A 39 -18.19 -7.27 -1.92
N ILE A 40 -16.88 -7.02 -2.00
CA ILE A 40 -16.27 -5.80 -1.48
C ILE A 40 -16.62 -4.64 -2.41
N GLU A 41 -16.49 -4.87 -3.72
CA GLU A 41 -16.86 -3.91 -4.76
C GLU A 41 -17.50 -4.62 -5.95
N PRO A 42 -18.79 -4.37 -6.27
CA PRO A 42 -19.75 -3.57 -5.50
C PRO A 42 -20.12 -4.24 -4.17
N TYR A 43 -20.42 -3.43 -3.15
CA TYR A 43 -20.71 -3.92 -1.80
C TYR A 43 -21.95 -4.84 -1.77
N ASN A 44 -21.74 -6.10 -1.42
CA ASN A 44 -22.79 -7.09 -1.21
C ASN A 44 -22.38 -8.12 -0.13
N PRO A 45 -22.85 -7.96 1.11
CA PRO A 45 -22.46 -8.84 2.22
C PRO A 45 -23.04 -10.26 2.12
N HIS A 46 -24.05 -10.48 1.29
CA HIS A 46 -24.72 -11.79 1.16
C HIS A 46 -24.05 -12.72 0.14
N ILE A 47 -22.96 -12.30 -0.49
CA ILE A 47 -22.26 -13.10 -1.50
C ILE A 47 -21.44 -14.24 -0.89
N LEU A 48 -20.96 -14.06 0.34
CA LEU A 48 -20.24 -15.07 1.10
C LEU A 48 -21.22 -15.78 2.04
N SER A 49 -21.38 -17.10 1.86
CA SER A 49 -22.17 -17.91 2.78
C SER A 49 -21.46 -18.12 4.11
N ASP A 50 -22.18 -18.28 5.22
CA ASP A 50 -21.64 -18.55 6.55
C ASP A 50 -20.61 -19.70 6.61
N ILE A 51 -20.72 -20.66 5.69
CA ILE A 51 -19.79 -21.81 5.56
C ILE A 51 -18.34 -21.37 5.35
N VAL A 52 -18.09 -20.29 4.60
CA VAL A 52 -16.71 -19.82 4.35
C VAL A 52 -16.09 -19.16 5.60
N PHE A 53 -16.94 -18.80 6.58
CA PHE A 53 -16.51 -18.24 7.87
C PHE A 53 -16.37 -19.32 8.95
N ALA A 54 -16.80 -20.57 8.70
CA ALA A 54 -16.67 -21.66 9.67
C ALA A 54 -15.24 -21.88 10.21
N PRO A 55 -14.15 -21.72 9.42
CA PRO A 55 -12.78 -21.83 9.93
C PRO A 55 -12.39 -20.73 10.92
N ALA A 56 -13.06 -19.56 10.88
CA ALA A 56 -12.76 -18.45 11.77
C ALA A 56 -13.08 -18.80 13.23
N CYS A 57 -14.11 -19.62 13.48
CA CYS A 57 -14.59 -19.94 14.83
C CYS A 57 -13.52 -20.54 15.75
N VAL A 58 -12.51 -21.22 15.18
CA VAL A 58 -11.42 -21.86 15.93
C VAL A 58 -10.36 -20.84 16.36
N SER A 59 -10.26 -19.71 15.67
CA SER A 59 -9.28 -18.65 15.92
C SER A 59 -9.87 -17.42 16.62
N GLU A 60 -11.20 -17.34 16.73
CA GLU A 60 -11.88 -16.23 17.41
C GLU A 60 -11.41 -16.11 18.86
N ARG A 61 -10.91 -14.93 19.21
CA ARG A 61 -10.59 -14.57 20.59
C ARG A 61 -11.80 -13.87 21.19
N PRO A 62 -12.17 -14.15 22.45
CA PRO A 62 -13.27 -13.43 23.09
C PRO A 62 -12.94 -11.94 23.08
N LEU A 63 -13.87 -11.14 22.56
CA LEU A 63 -13.79 -9.70 22.65
C LEU A 63 -13.79 -9.34 24.15
N SER A 64 -12.68 -8.82 24.66
CA SER A 64 -12.65 -8.27 26.00
C SER A 64 -13.71 -7.17 26.06
N ALA A 65 -14.68 -7.28 26.96
CA ALA A 65 -15.86 -6.44 27.11
C ALA A 65 -15.55 -4.98 27.54
N GLY A 66 -14.68 -4.31 26.79
CA GLY A 66 -14.24 -2.94 27.04
C GLY A 66 -14.13 -2.08 25.77
N ARG A 67 -14.52 -2.60 24.59
CA ARG A 67 -14.80 -1.74 23.42
C ARG A 67 -16.29 -1.48 23.37
N THR A 68 -16.72 -0.48 24.14
CA THR A 68 -18.00 0.17 23.90
C THR A 68 -17.95 0.85 22.55
N GLU A 69 -18.89 0.50 21.68
CA GLU A 69 -19.16 1.20 20.44
C GLU A 69 -19.68 2.60 20.76
N THR A 70 -18.77 3.57 20.84
CA THR A 70 -18.95 4.99 20.51
C THR A 70 -17.62 5.68 20.74
N GLU A 71 -17.38 6.73 19.96
CA GLU A 71 -16.23 7.63 20.00
C GLU A 71 -15.17 7.28 18.94
N ASP A 72 -15.39 7.89 17.78
CA ASP A 72 -14.40 8.45 16.88
C ASP A 72 -12.97 8.09 17.26
N ALA A 73 -12.37 7.21 16.45
CA ALA A 73 -10.94 6.97 16.50
C ALA A 73 -10.23 8.31 16.21
N ASP A 74 -9.90 9.04 17.27
CA ASP A 74 -8.90 10.10 17.27
C ASP A 74 -7.58 9.45 16.87
N TRP A 75 -7.22 9.59 15.59
CA TRP A 75 -5.96 9.11 15.03
C TRP A 75 -4.75 9.87 15.59
N ASN A 76 -4.94 10.86 16.46
CA ASN A 76 -3.87 11.72 16.95
C ASN A 76 -3.46 11.49 18.40
N SER A 77 -3.62 10.28 18.93
CA SER A 77 -3.00 9.95 20.22
C SER A 77 -2.35 8.58 20.21
N SER A 78 -1.11 8.54 19.72
CA SER A 78 0.04 7.84 20.33
C SER A 78 1.26 8.00 19.42
N GLY A 79 2.40 8.35 20.01
CA GLY A 79 3.65 8.64 19.30
C GLY A 79 4.26 7.43 18.59
N ASP A 80 3.84 7.21 17.36
CA ASP A 80 4.60 6.46 16.37
C ASP A 80 5.48 7.45 15.60
N GLU A 81 6.75 7.55 16.01
CA GLU A 81 7.80 8.15 15.19
C GLU A 81 7.78 7.49 13.79
N PRO A 82 7.72 8.25 12.69
CA PRO A 82 7.74 7.65 11.37
C PRO A 82 9.11 6.99 11.15
N LEU A 83 9.15 5.69 10.87
CA LEU A 83 10.33 5.00 10.36
C LEU A 83 10.63 5.46 8.92
N ILE A 84 10.98 6.73 8.75
CA ILE A 84 11.31 7.35 7.46
C ILE A 84 12.78 7.10 7.07
N ASN A 85 13.50 6.28 7.85
CA ASN A 85 14.93 6.04 7.65
C ASN A 85 15.29 4.55 7.52
N LEU A 86 14.53 3.80 6.70
CA LEU A 86 15.17 2.70 5.99
C LEU A 86 16.13 3.34 4.98
N GLN A 87 17.42 3.32 5.28
CA GLN A 87 18.48 3.70 4.36
C GLN A 87 18.37 2.81 3.10
N ILE A 88 17.61 3.26 2.10
CA ILE A 88 17.68 2.69 0.76
C ILE A 88 19.11 3.00 0.29
N PRO A 89 19.93 2.00 -0.09
CA PRO A 89 21.27 2.27 -0.59
C PRO A 89 21.17 3.24 -1.77
N PRO A 90 22.00 4.30 -1.84
CA PRO A 90 21.83 5.34 -2.83
C PRO A 90 22.07 4.78 -4.24
N THR A 91 21.00 4.60 -5.01
CA THR A 91 21.10 4.53 -6.47
C THR A 91 21.12 5.96 -6.97
N ASN A 92 22.29 6.37 -7.46
CA ASN A 92 22.59 7.71 -7.93
C ASN A 92 21.80 8.04 -9.21
N THR A 93 20.63 8.66 -9.07
CA THR A 93 19.97 9.38 -10.16
C THR A 93 20.24 10.87 -9.98
N LYS A 94 21.10 11.41 -10.85
CA LYS A 94 21.34 12.85 -10.96
C LYS A 94 20.04 13.56 -11.35
N ILE A 95 19.44 14.30 -10.43
CA ILE A 95 18.48 15.35 -10.78
C ILE A 95 19.31 16.58 -11.13
N ILE A 96 19.36 16.93 -12.42
CA ILE A 96 19.90 18.22 -12.87
C ILE A 96 18.79 19.24 -12.62
N THR A 97 18.96 20.07 -11.61
CA THR A 97 18.28 21.36 -11.51
C THR A 97 19.37 22.40 -11.32
N ASP A 98 19.61 23.19 -12.36
CA ASP A 98 20.52 24.34 -12.31
C ASP A 98 20.02 25.36 -11.27
N GLY A 99 20.99 26.03 -10.63
CA GLY A 99 20.84 27.05 -9.58
C GLY A 99 19.98 28.26 -9.98
N ASP A 100 19.67 29.20 -9.10
CA ASP A 100 20.45 29.71 -7.97
C ASP A 100 19.51 30.33 -6.91
N GLY A 101 19.92 30.28 -5.64
CA GLY A 101 19.26 30.99 -4.54
C GLY A 101 19.79 32.43 -4.35
N PRO A 102 19.75 32.98 -3.12
CA PRO A 102 18.71 33.90 -2.67
C PRO A 102 19.26 35.26 -2.18
N THR A 103 18.47 36.35 -2.19
CA THR A 103 18.80 37.55 -1.38
C THR A 103 17.56 38.29 -0.86
N ASN A 104 17.74 38.80 0.35
CA ASN A 104 16.84 39.38 1.33
C ASN A 104 16.70 40.93 1.23
N ALA A 105 15.76 41.46 2.03
CA ALA A 105 15.73 42.80 2.67
C ALA A 105 14.92 43.98 2.05
N THR A 106 13.70 44.16 2.62
CA THR A 106 13.14 45.39 3.29
C THR A 106 12.79 46.68 2.46
N PRO A 107 12.10 47.72 3.02
CA PRO A 107 10.63 47.96 3.01
C PRO A 107 10.13 49.28 2.35
N GLY A 108 8.87 49.29 1.85
CA GLY A 108 7.98 50.47 1.61
C GLY A 108 8.46 51.61 0.68
N PRO A 109 7.64 52.62 0.28
CA PRO A 109 6.25 52.93 0.63
C PRO A 109 5.31 53.26 -0.57
N SER A 110 4.03 53.48 -0.21
CA SER A 110 3.03 54.41 -0.77
C SER A 110 2.45 54.24 -2.19
N CYS A 111 1.14 54.00 -2.18
CA CYS A 111 0.06 54.50 -3.04
C CYS A 111 0.42 55.24 -4.35
N VAL A 112 -0.04 54.70 -5.49
CA VAL A 112 -0.65 55.50 -6.59
C VAL A 112 -1.53 54.63 -7.51
N ASN A 113 -2.78 55.05 -7.68
CA ASN A 113 -3.72 54.61 -8.72
C ASN A 113 -3.34 55.23 -10.08
N PHE A 114 -3.42 54.44 -11.16
CA PHE A 114 -3.67 54.82 -12.57
C PHE A 114 -4.12 53.51 -13.23
N LEU A 115 -5.27 53.32 -13.87
CA LEU A 115 -6.37 54.15 -14.38
C LEU A 115 -7.63 53.27 -14.35
#